data_AF-A0AAU5T1K4-F1
#
_entry.id   AF-A0AAU5T1K4-F1
#
_cell.length_a   1.000
_cell.length_b   1.000
_cell.length_c   1.000
_cell.angle_alpha   90.00
_cell.angle_beta   90.00
_cell.angle_gamma   90.00
#
_symmetry.space_group_name_H-M   'P 1'
#
loop_
_entity.id
_entity.type
_entity.pdbx_description
1 polymer ?
#
loop_
_entity_poly.entity_id
_entity_poly.type
_entity_poly.pdbx_seq_one_letter_code
_entity_poly.pdbx_strand_id
1 'polypeptide(L)'
;MLGSNGLWKGFKAIAAGDFNGDGKRDIAGIDAYDNLKLYTGDGAGHLGGGSDMLGSTGLWKGFKAITAGDFNSDGKQDIAGIDANDNLKLYTGDGAGHLGGGSNMLGSTGLWKGFKAITAGDFNSDGKQDIAGIDANDNLKLYTGDGTGAVGGGTDMLGSTGLWKGFRSLVAGNFGLHGKVDIAGIDANNNMMVYAGDGAGHVSGGINMMQTNGAWAGF
;
A
#
# COMPACT_ATOMS: atom_id res chain seq x y z
N MET A 1 8.39 19.02 -11.00
CA MET A 1 8.03 19.79 -9.78
C MET A 1 6.55 19.57 -9.47
N LEU A 2 6.23 19.01 -8.29
CA LEU A 2 4.86 18.72 -7.85
C LEU A 2 4.05 20.02 -7.71
N GLY A 3 2.88 20.06 -8.34
CA GLY A 3 2.09 21.27 -8.56
C GLY A 3 1.69 21.99 -7.27
N SER A 4 2.05 23.26 -7.18
CA SER A 4 1.52 24.27 -6.24
C SER A 4 0.02 24.57 -6.42
N ASN A 5 -0.70 23.76 -7.18
CA ASN A 5 -2.03 24.07 -7.71
C ASN A 5 -3.15 23.44 -6.86
N GLY A 6 -2.81 22.78 -5.75
CA GLY A 6 -3.79 22.15 -4.87
C GLY A 6 -4.53 20.95 -5.48
N LEU A 7 -4.05 20.38 -6.60
CA LEU A 7 -4.68 19.24 -7.28
C LEU A 7 -4.93 18.06 -6.34
N TRP A 8 -3.96 17.79 -5.46
CA TRP A 8 -4.02 16.70 -4.49
C TRP A 8 -4.88 17.02 -3.25
N LYS A 9 -5.38 18.25 -3.14
CA LYS A 9 -6.23 18.66 -2.03
C LYS A 9 -7.55 17.90 -2.12
N GLY A 10 -7.83 17.09 -1.10
CA GLY A 10 -9.06 16.30 -1.02
C GLY A 10 -8.94 14.88 -1.59
N PHE A 11 -7.77 14.48 -2.08
CA PHE A 11 -7.50 13.06 -2.31
C PHE A 11 -7.59 12.29 -0.99
N LYS A 12 -8.24 11.13 -1.04
CA LYS A 12 -8.59 10.34 0.15
C LYS A 12 -7.57 9.25 0.44
N ALA A 13 -7.01 8.66 -0.61
CA ALA A 13 -5.95 7.66 -0.55
C ALA A 13 -5.17 7.65 -1.88
N ILE A 14 -3.93 7.19 -1.82
CA ILE A 14 -3.04 7.05 -2.98
C ILE A 14 -2.28 5.73 -2.91
N ALA A 15 -1.91 5.20 -4.07
CA ALA A 15 -1.00 4.07 -4.22
C ALA A 15 -0.05 4.35 -5.40
N ALA A 16 1.16 3.78 -5.35
CA ALA A 16 2.14 3.89 -6.42
C ALA A 16 2.39 2.53 -7.06
N GLY A 17 2.54 2.49 -8.37
CA GLY A 17 2.71 1.27 -9.16
C GLY A 17 3.04 1.62 -10.61
N ASP A 18 3.54 0.67 -11.39
CA ASP A 18 3.57 0.78 -12.85
C ASP A 18 2.24 0.26 -13.40
N PHE A 19 1.24 1.12 -13.53
CA PHE A 19 -0.12 0.71 -13.87
C PHE A 19 -0.34 0.61 -15.39
N ASN A 20 0.53 1.25 -16.18
CA ASN A 20 0.46 1.26 -17.65
C ASN A 20 1.53 0.39 -18.33
N GLY A 21 2.39 -0.29 -17.57
CA GLY A 21 3.38 -1.24 -18.06
C GLY A 21 4.56 -0.60 -18.79
N ASP A 22 4.82 0.69 -18.59
CA ASP A 22 5.90 1.41 -19.28
C ASP A 22 7.25 1.40 -18.53
N GLY A 23 7.29 0.72 -17.38
CA GLY A 23 8.47 0.59 -16.51
C GLY A 23 8.68 1.78 -15.58
N LYS A 24 7.77 2.76 -15.55
CA LYS A 24 7.85 3.95 -14.68
C LYS A 24 6.81 3.88 -13.58
N ARG A 25 7.11 4.55 -12.46
CA ARG A 25 6.17 4.62 -11.34
C ARG A 25 5.10 5.67 -11.63
N ASP A 26 3.87 5.21 -11.72
CA ASP A 26 2.64 6.00 -11.75
C ASP A 26 2.06 6.17 -10.33
N ILE A 27 1.03 7.02 -10.22
CA ILE A 27 0.23 7.21 -9.00
C ILE A 27 -1.24 6.96 -9.31
N ALA A 28 -1.86 6.07 -8.56
CA ALA A 28 -3.31 5.94 -8.48
C ALA A 28 -3.83 6.68 -7.24
N GLY A 29 -4.98 7.34 -7.32
CA GLY A 29 -5.54 8.04 -6.18
C GLY A 29 -7.04 8.22 -6.24
N ILE A 30 -7.69 8.12 -5.09
CA ILE A 30 -9.13 8.38 -4.94
C ILE A 30 -9.33 9.88 -4.78
N ASP A 31 -9.96 10.50 -5.77
CA ASP A 31 -10.20 11.94 -5.79
C ASP A 31 -11.31 12.36 -4.81
N ALA A 32 -11.55 13.67 -4.73
CA ALA A 32 -12.58 14.24 -3.87
C ALA A 32 -14.01 13.76 -4.24
N TYR A 33 -14.21 13.30 -5.47
CA TYR A 33 -15.47 12.86 -6.05
C TYR A 33 -15.66 11.34 -6.01
N ASP A 34 -14.83 10.62 -5.24
CA ASP A 34 -14.92 9.17 -5.06
C ASP A 34 -14.63 8.36 -6.34
N ASN A 35 -13.78 8.91 -7.23
CA ASN A 35 -13.29 8.20 -8.42
C ASN A 35 -11.81 7.88 -8.28
N LEU A 36 -11.40 6.70 -8.72
CA LEU A 36 -10.00 6.32 -8.77
C LEU A 36 -9.38 6.80 -10.08
N LYS A 37 -8.41 7.70 -9.94
CA LYS A 37 -7.67 8.32 -11.04
C LYS A 37 -6.26 7.74 -11.14
N LEU A 38 -5.80 7.53 -12.36
CA LEU A 38 -4.39 7.25 -12.68
C LEU A 38 -3.70 8.53 -13.13
N TYR A 39 -2.52 8.79 -12.58
CA TYR A 39 -1.60 9.84 -12.97
C TYR A 39 -0.29 9.18 -13.41
N THR A 40 -0.02 9.18 -14.71
CA THR A 40 1.16 8.48 -15.27
C THR A 40 2.46 9.19 -14.94
N GLY A 41 3.49 8.44 -14.58
CA GLY A 41 4.82 8.97 -14.29
C GLY A 41 5.68 9.08 -15.53
N ASP A 42 6.52 10.12 -15.60
CA ASP A 42 7.50 10.24 -16.68
C ASP A 42 8.86 9.60 -16.36
N GLY A 43 9.05 9.13 -15.12
CA GLY A 43 10.31 8.58 -14.59
C GLY A 43 11.33 9.64 -14.17
N ALA A 44 11.05 10.93 -14.44
CA ALA A 44 11.85 12.08 -14.03
C ALA A 44 11.20 12.86 -12.87
N GLY A 45 10.18 12.28 -12.23
CA GLY A 45 9.47 12.87 -11.09
C GLY A 45 8.35 13.84 -11.49
N HIS A 46 7.85 13.75 -12.72
CA HIS A 46 6.62 14.44 -13.16
C HIS A 46 5.48 13.44 -13.36
N LEU A 47 4.26 13.96 -13.22
CA LEU A 47 3.03 13.22 -13.43
C LEU A 47 2.22 13.84 -14.57
N GLY A 48 1.61 13.00 -15.40
CA GLY A 48 0.68 13.36 -16.45
C GLY A 48 -0.69 13.77 -15.93
N GLY A 49 -1.63 13.98 -16.86
CA GLY A 49 -3.02 14.26 -16.54
C GLY A 49 -3.73 13.02 -15.96
N GLY A 50 -4.72 13.25 -15.10
CA GLY A 50 -5.48 12.17 -14.46
C GLY A 50 -6.52 11.53 -15.39
N SER A 51 -6.55 10.20 -15.48
CA SER A 51 -7.58 9.41 -16.19
C SER A 51 -8.34 8.48 -15.24
N ASP A 52 -9.58 8.11 -15.56
CA ASP A 52 -10.32 7.13 -14.75
C ASP A 52 -9.79 5.71 -14.96
N MET A 53 -9.50 5.00 -13.87
CA MET A 53 -9.07 3.60 -13.94
C MET A 53 -10.26 2.62 -14.05
N LEU A 54 -11.43 3.01 -13.52
CA LEU A 54 -12.64 2.17 -13.52
C LEU A 54 -13.92 3.02 -13.69
N GLY A 55 -13.84 4.00 -14.60
CA GLY A 55 -14.90 4.98 -14.83
C GLY A 55 -15.20 5.89 -13.63
N SER A 56 -16.05 6.89 -13.87
CA SER A 56 -16.51 7.84 -12.84
C SER A 56 -17.85 7.40 -12.24
N THR A 57 -17.85 6.31 -11.47
CA THR A 57 -19.07 5.66 -10.93
C THR A 57 -19.34 5.95 -9.45
N GLY A 58 -18.39 6.59 -8.73
CA GLY A 58 -18.45 6.73 -7.28
C GLY A 58 -18.22 5.42 -6.51
N LEU A 59 -17.76 4.36 -7.18
CA LEU A 59 -17.48 3.05 -6.57
C LEU A 59 -16.52 3.14 -5.38
N TRP A 60 -15.58 4.08 -5.44
CA TRP A 60 -14.52 4.24 -4.43
C TRP A 60 -14.99 5.02 -3.20
N LYS A 61 -16.29 5.34 -3.13
CA LYS A 61 -16.87 6.07 -2.01
C LYS A 61 -16.72 5.29 -0.71
N GLY A 62 -16.06 5.93 0.26
CA GLY A 62 -15.86 5.37 1.59
C GLY A 62 -14.74 4.33 1.68
N PHE A 63 -13.94 4.13 0.63
CA PHE A 63 -12.70 3.39 0.74
C PHE A 63 -11.77 4.06 1.76
N LYS A 64 -11.16 3.23 2.61
CA LYS A 64 -10.38 3.71 3.77
C LYS A 64 -8.89 3.74 3.48
N ALA A 65 -8.43 2.81 2.65
CA ALA A 65 -7.05 2.73 2.19
C ALA A 65 -6.98 1.94 0.88
N ILE A 66 -5.94 2.21 0.10
CA ILE A 66 -5.58 1.44 -1.10
C ILE A 66 -4.08 1.14 -1.10
N THR A 67 -3.69 0.07 -1.76
CA THR A 67 -2.31 -0.29 -2.05
C THR A 67 -2.22 -0.98 -3.41
N ALA A 68 -1.03 -1.07 -3.98
CA ALA A 68 -0.80 -1.66 -5.30
C ALA A 68 0.16 -2.84 -5.22
N GLY A 69 -0.02 -3.82 -6.09
CA GLY A 69 0.80 -5.01 -6.22
C GLY A 69 0.26 -5.93 -7.31
N ASP A 70 1.10 -6.82 -7.82
CA ASP A 70 0.66 -7.95 -8.66
C ASP A 70 0.15 -9.07 -7.75
N PHE A 71 -1.15 -9.04 -7.40
CA PHE A 71 -1.74 -9.97 -6.42
C PHE A 71 -2.20 -11.28 -7.07
N ASN A 72 -2.30 -11.32 -8.40
CA ASN A 72 -2.71 -12.49 -9.18
C ASN A 72 -1.57 -13.11 -10.02
N SER A 73 -0.34 -12.63 -9.84
CA SER A 73 0.88 -13.12 -10.51
C SER A 73 0.81 -13.09 -12.04
N ASP A 74 0.10 -12.12 -12.62
CA ASP A 74 -0.04 -11.98 -14.08
C ASP A 74 0.98 -10.98 -14.69
N GLY A 75 1.82 -10.38 -13.85
CA GLY A 75 2.85 -9.42 -14.22
C GLY A 75 2.34 -7.97 -14.32
N LYS A 76 1.10 -7.69 -13.93
CA LYS A 76 0.49 -6.36 -14.01
C LYS A 76 0.16 -5.85 -12.62
N GLN A 77 0.14 -4.52 -12.47
CA GLN A 77 -0.20 -3.92 -11.18
C GLN A 77 -1.71 -3.90 -10.98
N ASP A 78 -2.13 -4.52 -9.87
CA ASP A 78 -3.49 -4.48 -9.37
C ASP A 78 -3.62 -3.42 -8.26
N ILE A 79 -4.86 -3.22 -7.81
CA ILE A 79 -5.17 -2.42 -6.61
C ILE A 79 -5.94 -3.25 -5.60
N ALA A 80 -5.43 -3.30 -4.37
CA ALA A 80 -6.16 -3.79 -3.22
C ALA A 80 -6.63 -2.61 -2.35
N GLY A 81 -7.79 -2.73 -1.72
CA GLY A 81 -8.31 -1.66 -0.86
C GLY A 81 -9.36 -2.10 0.13
N ILE A 82 -9.50 -1.36 1.22
CA ILE A 82 -10.52 -1.60 2.24
C ILE A 82 -11.75 -0.76 1.89
N ASP A 83 -12.84 -1.43 1.55
CA ASP A 83 -14.08 -0.79 1.16
C ASP A 83 -14.82 -0.15 2.35
N ALA A 84 -15.92 0.55 2.05
CA ALA A 84 -16.76 1.19 3.06
C ALA A 84 -17.39 0.20 4.07
N ASN A 85 -17.45 -1.08 3.70
CA ASN A 85 -18.04 -2.18 4.47
C ASN A 85 -16.98 -3.01 5.21
N ASP A 86 -15.74 -2.51 5.35
CA ASP A 86 -14.66 -3.18 6.07
C ASP A 86 -14.20 -4.50 5.43
N ASN A 87 -14.32 -4.63 4.10
CA ASN A 87 -13.81 -5.77 3.35
C ASN A 87 -12.59 -5.38 2.51
N LEU A 88 -11.60 -6.26 2.47
CA LEU A 88 -10.49 -6.14 1.54
C LEU A 88 -10.90 -6.62 0.16
N LYS A 89 -10.85 -5.70 -0.79
CA LYS A 89 -11.18 -5.91 -2.20
C LYS A 89 -9.93 -5.92 -3.05
N LEU A 90 -9.93 -6.75 -4.09
CA LEU A 90 -8.96 -6.73 -5.18
C LEU A 90 -9.63 -6.25 -6.47
N TYR A 91 -8.96 -5.33 -7.16
CA TYR A 91 -9.28 -4.85 -8.49
C TYR A 91 -8.09 -5.14 -9.40
N THR A 92 -8.26 -6.08 -10.33
CA THR A 92 -7.17 -6.56 -11.19
C THR A 92 -6.86 -5.56 -12.30
N GLY A 93 -5.58 -5.28 -12.55
CA GLY A 93 -5.12 -4.39 -13.61
C GLY A 93 -5.08 -5.05 -14.98
N ASP A 94 -5.30 -4.26 -16.03
CA ASP A 94 -5.11 -4.72 -17.41
C ASP A 94 -3.67 -4.49 -17.93
N GLY A 95 -2.86 -3.74 -17.18
CA GLY A 95 -1.50 -3.32 -17.55
C GLY A 95 -1.46 -2.16 -18.54
N ALA A 96 -2.61 -1.53 -18.81
CA ALA A 96 -2.76 -0.37 -19.69
C ALA A 96 -3.47 0.80 -18.96
N GLY A 97 -3.45 0.78 -17.62
CA GLY A 97 -4.03 1.82 -16.77
C GLY A 97 -5.51 1.66 -16.41
N HIS A 98 -6.13 0.52 -16.73
CA HIS A 98 -7.51 0.23 -16.32
C HIS A 98 -7.59 -0.94 -15.35
N LEU A 99 -8.73 -1.05 -14.67
CA LEU A 99 -9.03 -2.13 -13.74
C LEU A 99 -10.24 -2.94 -14.19
N GLY A 100 -10.32 -4.18 -13.68
CA GLY A 100 -11.51 -5.02 -13.70
C GLY A 100 -12.46 -4.76 -12.52
N GLY A 101 -13.54 -5.54 -12.45
CA GLY A 101 -14.48 -5.53 -11.33
C GLY A 101 -13.85 -6.06 -10.03
N GLY A 102 -14.31 -5.55 -8.89
CA GLY A 102 -13.75 -5.91 -7.58
C GLY A 102 -14.18 -7.28 -7.08
N SER A 103 -13.24 -8.02 -6.47
CA SER A 103 -13.47 -9.29 -5.77
C SER A 103 -13.02 -9.22 -4.31
N ASN A 104 -13.44 -10.15 -3.45
CA ASN A 104 -12.98 -10.20 -2.06
C ASN A 104 -11.69 -11.01 -1.96
N MET A 105 -10.67 -10.47 -1.29
CA MET A 105 -9.41 -11.21 -1.05
C MET A 105 -9.50 -12.18 0.13
N LEU A 106 -10.39 -11.91 1.11
CA LEU A 106 -10.60 -12.74 2.30
C LEU A 106 -12.08 -12.76 2.72
N GLY A 107 -12.96 -13.10 1.78
CA GLY A 107 -14.41 -13.10 1.99
C GLY A 107 -14.98 -11.72 2.39
N SER A 108 -16.25 -11.70 2.80
CA SER A 108 -16.93 -10.50 3.33
C SER A 108 -17.10 -10.61 4.84
N THR A 109 -16.00 -10.57 5.59
CA THR A 109 -15.99 -10.86 7.04
C THR A 109 -16.06 -9.62 7.91
N GLY A 110 -15.85 -8.42 7.35
CA GLY A 110 -15.66 -7.20 8.15
C GLY A 110 -14.36 -7.19 8.96
N LEU A 111 -13.45 -8.13 8.72
CA LEU A 111 -12.18 -8.28 9.46
C LEU A 111 -11.30 -7.03 9.39
N TRP A 112 -11.43 -6.25 8.32
CA TRP A 112 -10.62 -5.07 8.08
C TRP A 112 -11.12 -3.83 8.82
N LYS A 113 -12.12 -4.01 9.68
CA LYS A 113 -12.69 -2.93 10.48
C LYS A 113 -11.66 -2.31 11.39
N GLY A 114 -11.47 -1.00 11.22
CA GLY A 114 -10.56 -0.21 12.06
C GLY A 114 -9.08 -0.34 11.68
N PHE A 115 -8.76 -1.00 10.57
CA PHE A 115 -7.40 -0.93 10.01
C PHE A 115 -7.04 0.52 9.69
N LYS A 116 -5.80 0.90 10.04
CA LYS A 116 -5.32 2.28 9.99
C LYS A 116 -4.51 2.57 8.75
N ALA A 117 -3.78 1.57 8.27
CA ALA A 117 -2.97 1.62 7.06
C ALA A 117 -2.79 0.21 6.51
N ILE A 118 -2.59 0.10 5.20
CA ILE A 118 -2.17 -1.13 4.51
C ILE A 118 -1.02 -0.82 3.55
N THR A 119 -0.22 -1.83 3.28
CA THR A 119 0.83 -1.82 2.24
C THR A 119 0.99 -3.23 1.69
N ALA A 120 1.67 -3.36 0.55
CA ALA A 120 1.85 -4.63 -0.14
C ALA A 120 3.30 -4.88 -0.51
N GLY A 121 3.69 -6.15 -0.51
CA GLY A 121 5.03 -6.61 -0.85
C GLY A 121 5.19 -8.10 -0.55
N ASP A 122 6.21 -8.71 -1.11
CA ASP A 122 6.59 -10.10 -0.81
C ASP A 122 7.35 -10.16 0.53
N PHE A 123 6.60 -10.25 1.63
CA PHE A 123 7.16 -10.20 2.98
C PHE A 123 7.72 -11.55 3.45
N ASN A 124 7.29 -12.64 2.81
CA ASN A 124 7.70 -14.02 3.12
C ASN A 124 8.64 -14.65 2.07
N SER A 125 9.08 -13.87 1.08
CA SER A 125 10.01 -14.28 0.02
C SER A 125 9.53 -15.49 -0.80
N ASP A 126 8.21 -15.66 -0.96
CA ASP A 126 7.63 -16.75 -1.75
C ASP A 126 7.36 -16.36 -3.22
N GLY A 127 7.65 -15.11 -3.58
CA GLY A 127 7.47 -14.56 -4.92
C GLY A 127 6.06 -14.05 -5.19
N LYS A 128 5.17 -13.99 -4.19
CA LYS A 128 3.80 -13.49 -4.31
C LYS A 128 3.62 -12.25 -3.47
N GLN A 129 2.71 -11.38 -3.91
CA GLN A 129 2.42 -10.17 -3.16
C GLN A 129 1.51 -10.47 -1.97
N ASP A 130 2.02 -10.13 -0.78
CA ASP A 130 1.28 -10.16 0.46
C ASP A 130 0.70 -8.77 0.80
N ILE A 131 -0.14 -8.72 1.84
CA ILE A 131 -0.63 -7.47 2.42
C ILE A 131 -0.21 -7.39 3.88
N ALA A 132 0.40 -6.26 4.26
CA ALA A 132 0.63 -5.90 5.64
C ALA A 132 -0.28 -4.73 6.04
N GLY A 133 -0.71 -4.67 7.30
CA GLY A 133 -1.53 -3.57 7.79
C GLY A 133 -1.57 -3.43 9.30
N ILE A 134 -1.87 -2.22 9.76
CA ILE A 134 -2.03 -1.93 11.20
C ILE A 134 -3.50 -2.12 11.55
N ASP A 135 -3.78 -3.12 12.39
CA ASP A 135 -5.13 -3.44 12.82
C ASP A 135 -5.70 -2.41 13.81
N ALA A 136 -6.97 -2.59 14.19
CA ALA A 136 -7.64 -1.73 15.15
C ALA A 136 -6.97 -1.71 16.55
N ASN A 137 -6.21 -2.76 16.87
CA ASN A 137 -5.54 -2.97 18.15
C ASN A 137 -4.06 -2.52 18.12
N ASP A 138 -3.63 -1.78 17.09
CA ASP A 138 -2.26 -1.29 16.95
C ASP A 138 -1.20 -2.40 16.76
N ASN A 139 -1.58 -3.51 16.14
CA ASN A 139 -0.65 -4.56 15.72
C ASN A 139 -0.41 -4.51 14.21
N LEU A 140 0.84 -4.73 13.80
CA LEU A 140 1.16 -4.95 12.40
C LEU A 140 0.91 -6.41 12.05
N LYS A 141 -0.09 -6.63 11.19
CA LYS A 141 -0.52 -7.93 10.71
C LYS A 141 -0.02 -8.18 9.29
N LEU A 142 0.37 -9.41 9.00
CA LEU A 142 0.63 -9.93 7.67
C LEU A 142 -0.50 -10.85 7.22
N TYR A 143 -0.93 -10.68 5.98
CA TYR A 143 -1.88 -11.52 5.27
C TYR A 143 -1.20 -12.05 4.02
N THR A 144 -0.80 -13.32 4.03
CA THR A 144 -0.01 -13.93 2.95
C THR A 144 -0.84 -14.12 1.70
N GLY A 145 -0.36 -13.66 0.55
CA GLY A 145 -1.01 -13.81 -0.74
C GLY A 145 -0.90 -15.24 -1.27
N ASP A 146 -1.92 -15.72 -1.98
CA ASP A 146 -1.85 -17.01 -2.66
C ASP A 146 -1.36 -16.93 -4.10
N GLY A 147 -1.20 -15.70 -4.63
CA GLY A 147 -0.79 -15.41 -6.00
C GLY A 147 -1.93 -15.55 -7.02
N THR A 148 -3.17 -15.73 -6.56
CA THR A 148 -4.38 -15.82 -7.40
C THR A 148 -5.41 -14.76 -7.04
N GLY A 149 -5.01 -13.80 -6.20
CA GLY A 149 -5.84 -12.69 -5.74
C GLY A 149 -6.51 -12.87 -4.38
N ALA A 150 -6.28 -13.99 -3.69
CA ALA A 150 -6.74 -14.17 -2.31
C ALA A 150 -5.58 -14.08 -1.31
N VAL A 151 -5.93 -13.87 -0.04
CA VAL A 151 -4.97 -13.88 1.08
C VAL A 151 -5.39 -14.89 2.15
N GLY A 152 -4.42 -15.32 2.95
CA GLY A 152 -4.63 -16.16 4.13
C GLY A 152 -5.12 -15.38 5.37
N GLY A 153 -5.20 -16.06 6.51
CA GLY A 153 -5.48 -15.43 7.80
C GLY A 153 -4.30 -14.60 8.32
N GLY A 154 -4.59 -13.56 9.11
CA GLY A 154 -3.59 -12.62 9.58
C GLY A 154 -2.67 -13.17 10.69
N THR A 155 -1.36 -12.95 10.56
CA THR A 155 -0.33 -13.23 11.59
C THR A 155 0.33 -11.94 12.06
N ASP A 156 0.95 -11.92 13.25
CA ASP A 156 1.71 -10.75 13.72
C ASP A 156 3.11 -10.72 13.06
N MET A 157 3.46 -9.60 12.40
CA MET A 157 4.81 -9.41 11.84
C MET A 157 5.85 -9.08 12.90
N LEU A 158 5.39 -8.51 14.00
CA LEU A 158 6.15 -8.26 15.20
C LEU A 158 5.15 -8.35 16.35
N GLY A 159 5.46 -9.12 17.39
CA GLY A 159 4.51 -9.43 18.47
C GLY A 159 3.77 -8.20 19.00
N SER A 160 2.61 -8.42 19.63
CA SER A 160 1.69 -7.37 20.09
C SER A 160 2.32 -6.46 21.16
N THR A 161 3.06 -5.46 20.70
CA THR A 161 3.88 -4.54 21.50
C THR A 161 3.20 -3.18 21.68
N GLY A 162 2.12 -2.91 20.94
CA GLY A 162 1.53 -1.57 20.83
C GLY A 162 2.44 -0.55 20.11
N LEU A 163 3.55 -1.02 19.53
CA LEU A 163 4.55 -0.21 18.84
C LEU A 163 3.96 0.59 17.67
N TRP A 164 3.00 -0.01 16.97
CA TRP A 164 2.38 0.57 15.77
C TRP A 164 1.32 1.62 16.12
N LYS A 165 1.14 1.91 17.41
CA LYS A 165 0.17 2.90 17.87
C LYS A 165 0.50 4.29 17.33
N GLY A 166 -0.44 4.83 16.57
CA GLY A 166 -0.37 6.17 16.02
C GLY A 166 0.53 6.31 14.79
N PHE A 167 1.03 5.20 14.23
CA PHE A 167 1.57 5.22 12.87
C PHE A 167 0.48 5.66 11.89
N ARG A 168 0.83 6.58 10.99
CA ARG A 168 -0.13 7.22 10.07
C ARG A 168 -0.03 6.72 8.64
N SER A 169 1.08 6.10 8.27
CA SER A 169 1.32 5.54 6.95
C SER A 169 2.28 4.37 7.03
N LEU A 170 2.16 3.47 6.06
CA LEU A 170 3.11 2.39 5.79
C LEU A 170 3.52 2.43 4.32
N VAL A 171 4.78 2.14 4.06
CA VAL A 171 5.30 1.83 2.73
C VAL A 171 6.22 0.63 2.82
N ALA A 172 6.06 -0.30 1.89
CA ALA A 172 6.93 -1.45 1.74
C ALA A 172 7.99 -1.18 0.66
N GLY A 173 9.18 -1.73 0.86
CA GLY A 173 10.25 -1.64 -0.12
C GLY A 173 11.54 -2.24 0.45
N ASN A 174 12.50 -2.54 -0.41
CA ASN A 174 13.85 -2.90 0.06
C ASN A 174 14.61 -1.59 0.35
N PHE A 175 14.63 -1.18 1.61
CA PHE A 175 15.33 0.04 2.05
C PHE A 175 16.75 -0.28 2.52
N GLY A 176 17.02 -1.53 2.90
CA GLY A 176 18.35 -2.04 3.21
C GLY A 176 19.10 -2.67 2.03
N LEU A 177 20.23 -3.31 2.35
CA LEU A 177 21.08 -4.04 1.39
C LEU A 177 20.88 -5.56 1.43
N HIS A 178 19.93 -6.07 2.23
CA HIS A 178 19.70 -7.51 2.38
C HIS A 178 18.73 -8.11 1.34
N GLY A 179 18.12 -7.29 0.48
CA GLY A 179 17.31 -7.78 -0.63
C GLY A 179 15.94 -8.34 -0.22
N LYS A 180 15.44 -7.95 0.95
CA LYS A 180 14.14 -8.39 1.48
C LYS A 180 13.23 -7.18 1.64
N VAL A 181 11.92 -7.40 1.65
CA VAL A 181 10.96 -6.30 1.79
C VAL A 181 10.95 -5.80 3.24
N ASP A 182 11.25 -4.53 3.41
CA ASP A 182 11.17 -3.78 4.66
C ASP A 182 9.86 -2.99 4.75
N ILE A 183 9.57 -2.49 5.95
CA ILE A 183 8.46 -1.57 6.20
C ILE A 183 8.99 -0.25 6.73
N ALA A 184 8.62 0.85 6.07
CA ALA A 184 8.81 2.19 6.58
C ALA A 184 7.47 2.85 6.92
N GLY A 185 7.49 3.77 7.88
CA GLY A 185 6.29 4.51 8.26
C GLY A 185 6.59 5.75 9.09
N ILE A 186 5.59 6.62 9.22
CA ILE A 186 5.67 7.80 10.08
C ILE A 186 4.97 7.48 11.41
N ASP A 187 5.73 7.53 12.50
CA ASP A 187 5.23 7.25 13.84
C ASP A 187 4.37 8.40 14.41
N ALA A 188 3.84 8.20 15.61
CA ALA A 188 3.02 9.21 16.30
C ALA A 188 3.78 10.53 16.59
N ASN A 189 5.11 10.49 16.64
CA ASN A 189 6.02 11.60 16.92
C ASN A 189 6.54 12.28 15.64
N ASN A 190 6.06 11.85 14.46
CA ASN A 190 6.52 12.30 13.14
C ASN A 190 7.95 11.88 12.78
N ASN A 191 8.46 10.82 13.39
CA ASN A 191 9.71 10.20 12.97
C ASN A 191 9.46 9.25 11.79
N MET A 192 10.38 9.26 10.83
CA MET A 192 10.45 8.22 9.81
C MET A 192 11.16 7.00 10.38
N MET A 193 10.42 5.92 10.56
CA MET A 193 10.92 4.65 11.10
C MET A 193 11.02 3.63 9.98
N VAL A 194 12.09 2.83 9.97
CA VAL A 194 12.24 1.65 9.09
C VAL A 194 12.44 0.41 9.93
N TYR A 195 11.72 -0.65 9.57
CA TYR A 195 11.74 -1.97 10.18
C TYR A 195 12.20 -2.97 9.13
N ALA A 196 13.35 -3.59 9.36
CA ALA A 196 13.93 -4.52 8.39
C ALA A 196 13.16 -5.84 8.36
N GLY A 197 12.85 -6.33 7.16
CA GLY A 197 12.16 -7.60 6.96
C GLY A 197 13.10 -8.80 7.04
N ASP A 198 12.61 -9.89 7.62
CA ASP A 198 13.36 -11.15 7.69
C ASP A 198 13.11 -12.08 6.50
N GLY A 199 12.14 -11.76 5.64
CA GLY A 199 11.75 -12.59 4.48
C GLY A 199 11.04 -13.88 4.86
N ALA A 200 10.57 -13.98 6.10
CA ALA A 200 9.73 -15.06 6.61
C ALA A 200 8.41 -14.51 7.18
N GLY A 201 8.06 -13.26 6.80
CA GLY A 201 6.85 -12.58 7.24
C GLY A 201 6.98 -11.81 8.55
N HIS A 202 8.20 -11.62 9.08
CA HIS A 202 8.42 -10.79 10.27
C HIS A 202 9.30 -9.58 9.99
N VAL A 203 9.28 -8.62 10.91
CA VAL A 203 10.18 -7.46 10.91
C VAL A 203 10.98 -7.38 12.21
N SER A 204 12.17 -6.78 12.16
CA SER A 204 13.04 -6.56 13.32
C SER A 204 12.72 -5.26 14.07
N GLY A 205 13.50 -4.93 15.12
CA GLY A 205 13.42 -3.62 15.79
C GLY A 205 13.67 -2.47 14.82
N GLY A 206 12.90 -1.39 14.96
CA GLY A 206 12.91 -0.26 14.04
C GLY A 206 14.07 0.73 14.27
N ILE A 207 14.53 1.34 13.19
CA ILE A 207 15.55 2.38 13.17
C ILE A 207 14.87 3.71 12.82
N ASN A 208 15.16 4.77 13.59
CA ASN A 208 14.75 6.12 13.23
C ASN A 208 15.70 6.68 12.16
N MET A 209 15.19 6.93 10.96
CA MET A 209 15.97 7.42 9.83
C MET A 209 16.31 8.92 9.93
N MET A 210 15.56 9.69 10.72
CA MET A 210 15.81 11.11 10.93
C MET A 210 16.45 11.31 12.29
N GLN A 211 17.77 11.42 12.35
CA GLN A 211 18.43 11.87 13.57
C GLN A 211 18.06 13.35 13.82
N THR A 212 18.02 13.76 15.09
CA THR A 212 17.62 15.11 15.54
C THR A 212 18.48 16.26 14.98
N ASN A 213 19.55 15.94 14.27
CA ASN A 213 20.48 16.86 13.60
C ASN A 213 20.25 16.96 12.07
N GLY A 214 19.20 16.34 11.53
CA GLY A 214 18.94 16.35 10.08
C GLY A 214 19.86 15.44 9.26
N ALA A 215 20.68 14.61 9.92
CA ALA A 215 21.46 13.58 9.26
C ALA A 215 20.63 12.31 9.11
N TRP A 216 20.69 11.71 7.92
CA TRP A 216 20.11 10.40 7.66
C TRP A 216 20.94 9.33 8.37
N ALA A 217 20.31 8.50 9.18
CA ALA A 217 20.97 7.29 9.69
C ALA A 217 21.25 6.38 8.49
N GLY A 218 22.53 6.19 8.15
CA GLY A 218 22.95 5.30 7.06
C GLY A 218 22.74 3.83 7.41
N PHE A 219 22.51 3.03 6.38
CA PHE A 219 22.57 1.57 6.41
C PHE A 219 24.02 1.09 6.28
#